data_AF-A0A1F8RVA0-F1
#
_entry.id   AF-A0A1F8RVA0-F1
#
_cell.length_a   1.000
_cell.length_b   1.000
_cell.length_c   1.000
_cell.angle_alpha   90.00
_cell.angle_beta   90.00
_cell.angle_gamma   90.00
#
_symmetry.space_group_name_H-M   'P 1'
#
loop_
_entity.id
_entity.type
_entity.pdbx_description
1 polymer ?
#
loop_
_entity_poly.entity_id
_entity_poly.type
_entity_poly.pdbx_seq_one_letter_code
_entity_poly.pdbx_strand_id
1 'polypeptide(L)'
;MKLVAKLLLLAVVLGGASVALASTAGASHAKLEVVAPSQLTVGDSADVRVMLRSAGDVLPIAGATVTFYMEASFGGVDGEVAIGQAVTDENGVAVLPYQPRSSGDHQIRVEYLTPGTSEPEEAVWSHSVAGTTQQLYRSTAGVQIPGLNVWLLMAVLAGVWAILLSVALRVVAIARAGADVEEVFAEGLRIRRAAAVSATARLETTRG
;
A
#
# COMPACT_ATOMS: atom_id res chain seq x y z
N MET A 1 -58.59 20.51 13.97
CA MET A 1 -57.49 19.54 13.77
C MET A 1 -56.22 20.22 13.25
N LYS A 2 -55.72 21.24 13.97
CA LYS A 2 -54.48 21.96 13.68
C LYS A 2 -54.03 22.65 14.97
N LEU A 3 -53.50 21.92 15.95
CA LEU A 3 -52.86 22.48 17.17
C LEU A 3 -52.32 21.41 18.15
N VAL A 4 -51.78 20.30 17.64
CA VAL A 4 -51.14 19.25 18.50
C VAL A 4 -49.69 18.97 18.06
N ALA A 5 -49.12 19.77 17.16
CA ALA A 5 -47.83 19.51 16.51
C ALA A 5 -46.68 20.43 16.97
N LYS A 6 -46.65 20.89 18.25
CA LYS A 6 -45.63 21.86 18.70
C LYS A 6 -45.06 21.69 20.10
N LEU A 7 -45.26 20.55 20.76
CA LEU A 7 -44.73 20.32 22.11
C LEU A 7 -44.38 18.86 22.30
N LEU A 8 -43.19 18.45 21.86
CA LEU A 8 -42.40 17.31 22.37
C LEU A 8 -41.22 17.06 21.43
N LEU A 9 -40.04 17.53 21.82
CA LEU A 9 -38.74 16.80 21.74
C LEU A 9 -37.61 17.82 21.94
N LEU A 10 -37.46 18.18 23.20
CA LEU A 10 -36.23 18.68 23.78
C LEU A 10 -35.35 17.46 24.11
N ALA A 11 -34.03 17.60 23.93
CA ALA A 11 -32.97 16.69 24.35
C ALA A 11 -32.66 15.49 23.43
N VAL A 12 -31.57 15.57 22.67
CA VAL A 12 -30.35 14.76 22.90
C VAL A 12 -29.17 15.57 22.36
N VAL A 13 -28.33 16.03 23.29
CA VAL A 13 -27.09 16.77 23.10
C VAL A 13 -25.93 15.78 23.25
N LEU A 14 -24.91 15.90 22.41
CA LEU A 14 -23.56 15.34 22.55
C LEU A 14 -23.45 13.82 22.80
N GLY A 15 -23.32 13.06 21.72
CA GLY A 15 -22.66 11.75 21.71
C GLY A 15 -21.23 11.87 21.16
N GLY A 16 -20.38 12.65 21.83
CA GLY A 16 -18.94 12.61 21.57
C GLY A 16 -18.38 11.35 22.24
N ALA A 17 -18.05 10.34 21.43
CA ALA A 17 -17.34 9.16 21.91
C ALA A 17 -15.91 9.56 22.29
N SER A 18 -15.72 9.89 23.56
CA SER A 18 -14.39 9.94 24.16
C SER A 18 -13.87 8.51 24.22
N VAL A 19 -13.07 8.11 23.22
CA VAL A 19 -12.20 6.94 23.39
C VAL A 19 -11.17 7.35 24.43
N ALA A 20 -11.43 7.01 25.68
CA ALA A 20 -10.41 7.01 26.71
C ALA A 20 -9.37 5.96 26.30
N LEU A 21 -8.24 6.43 25.78
CA LEU A 21 -7.03 5.63 25.68
C LEU A 21 -6.80 5.02 27.07
N ALA A 22 -6.85 3.70 27.14
CA ALA A 22 -6.39 2.96 28.30
C ALA A 22 -4.89 3.23 28.41
N SER A 23 -4.51 4.26 29.15
CA SER A 23 -3.16 4.42 29.66
C SER A 23 -2.93 3.25 30.61
N THR A 24 -2.21 2.24 30.12
CA THR A 24 -1.61 1.24 31.00
C THR A 24 -0.80 2.00 32.02
N ALA A 25 -1.17 1.88 33.30
CA ALA A 25 -0.44 2.46 34.41
C ALA A 25 0.89 1.70 34.59
N GLY A 26 1.82 1.92 33.66
CA GLY A 26 3.23 1.73 33.91
C GLY A 26 3.68 2.91 34.76
N ALA A 27 4.22 2.65 35.94
CA ALA A 27 4.90 3.68 36.71
C ALA A 27 6.15 4.08 35.93
N SER A 28 6.01 5.07 35.04
CA SER A 28 7.13 5.62 34.28
C SER A 28 8.18 6.12 35.27
N HIS A 29 9.41 5.58 35.18
CA HIS A 29 10.47 5.88 36.12
C HIS A 29 11.19 7.18 35.77
N ALA A 30 10.95 7.71 34.57
CA ALA A 30 11.47 8.98 34.11
C ALA A 30 10.39 9.82 33.42
N LYS A 31 10.39 11.11 33.70
CA LYS A 31 9.56 12.09 33.02
C LYS A 31 10.32 12.68 31.84
N LEU A 32 9.69 12.67 30.67
CA LEU A 32 10.24 13.20 29.44
C LEU A 32 9.57 14.54 29.11
N GLU A 33 10.36 15.60 28.95
CA GLU A 33 9.91 16.91 28.51
C GLU A 33 10.55 17.25 27.16
N VAL A 34 9.71 17.61 26.17
CA VAL A 34 10.19 17.99 24.83
C VAL A 34 10.18 19.50 24.70
N VAL A 35 11.34 20.07 24.41
CA VAL A 35 11.53 21.47 24.09
C VAL A 35 11.86 21.57 22.61
N ALA A 36 10.85 22.00 21.84
CA ALA A 36 10.95 22.20 20.40
C ALA A 36 10.57 23.64 20.02
N PRO A 37 11.03 24.16 18.87
CA PRO A 37 10.56 25.44 18.35
C PRO A 37 9.04 25.45 18.16
N SER A 38 8.41 26.60 18.44
CA SER A 38 6.96 26.75 18.32
C SER A 38 6.46 26.69 16.87
N GLN A 39 7.35 26.87 15.90
CA GLN A 39 7.05 26.76 14.48
C GLN A 39 8.19 26.02 13.78
N LEU A 40 7.82 24.98 13.05
CA LEU A 40 8.71 24.22 12.18
C LEU A 40 8.26 24.45 10.75
N THR A 41 9.19 24.67 9.84
CA THR A 41 8.90 24.86 8.42
C THR A 41 9.56 23.75 7.60
N VAL A 42 8.87 23.28 6.56
CA VAL A 42 9.38 22.25 5.67
C VAL A 42 10.71 22.68 5.04
N GLY A 43 11.74 21.86 5.19
CA GLY A 43 13.09 22.12 4.68
C GLY A 43 14.00 22.88 5.63
N ASP A 44 13.48 23.47 6.71
CA ASP A 44 14.31 24.12 7.72
C ASP A 44 14.81 23.10 8.74
N SER A 45 16.09 23.22 9.14
CA SER A 45 16.66 22.40 10.21
C SER A 45 16.41 23.07 11.56
N ALA A 46 15.95 22.28 12.52
CA ALA A 46 15.66 22.70 13.88
C ALA A 46 16.15 21.67 14.89
N ASP A 47 16.69 22.13 16.01
CA ASP A 47 17.10 21.26 17.11
C ASP A 47 15.91 20.97 18.03
N VAL A 48 15.48 19.72 18.07
CA VAL A 48 14.51 19.22 19.05
C VAL A 48 15.28 18.73 20.26
N ARG A 49 15.00 19.31 21.43
CA ARG A 49 15.65 18.91 22.69
C ARG A 49 14.69 18.11 23.53
N VAL A 50 15.18 17.00 24.07
CA VAL A 50 14.44 16.17 25.01
C VAL A 50 15.19 16.21 26.32
N MET A 51 14.48 16.57 27.39
CA MET A 51 15.01 16.60 28.74
C MET A 51 14.39 15.45 29.53
N LEU A 52 15.26 14.56 30.01
CA LEU A 52 14.88 13.39 30.78
C LEU A 52 15.17 13.62 32.26
N ARG A 53 14.14 13.51 33.09
CA ARG A 53 14.20 13.67 34.55
C ARG A 53 13.71 12.41 35.23
N SER A 54 14.19 12.10 36.42
CA SER A 54 13.57 11.04 37.24
C SER A 54 12.12 11.37 37.55
N ALA A 55 11.25 10.36 37.78
CA ALA A 55 9.83 10.51 38.08
C ALA A 55 9.48 11.51 39.22
N GLY A 56 10.44 11.85 40.08
CA GLY A 56 10.29 12.90 41.11
C GLY A 56 10.63 14.33 40.65
N ASP A 57 10.97 14.56 39.38
CA ASP A 57 11.44 15.82 38.78
C ASP A 57 12.76 16.39 39.36
N VAL A 58 13.43 15.65 40.27
CA VAL A 58 14.55 16.18 41.06
C VAL A 58 15.91 16.06 40.36
N LEU A 59 16.18 14.96 39.64
CA LEU A 59 17.50 14.70 39.04
C LEU A 59 17.42 14.50 37.52
N PRO A 60 18.31 15.16 36.74
CA PRO A 60 18.50 14.84 35.34
C PRO A 60 19.10 13.45 35.18
N ILE A 61 18.70 12.74 34.13
CA ILE A 61 19.21 11.40 33.82
C ILE A 61 20.22 11.50 32.68
N ALA A 62 21.50 11.39 33.01
CA ALA A 62 22.60 11.39 32.04
C ALA A 62 22.85 9.98 31.46
N GLY A 63 23.33 9.92 30.22
CA GLY A 63 23.71 8.66 29.56
C GLY A 63 22.55 7.77 29.09
N ALA A 64 21.31 8.26 29.15
CA ALA A 64 20.16 7.55 28.61
C ALA A 64 20.18 7.60 27.08
N THR A 65 19.85 6.47 26.46
CA THR A 65 19.74 6.37 24.99
C THR A 65 18.32 6.74 24.60
N VAL A 66 18.16 7.73 23.73
CA VAL A 66 16.87 8.24 23.26
C VAL A 66 16.79 8.01 21.75
N THR A 67 15.81 7.24 21.30
CA THR A 67 15.54 6.92 19.90
C THR A 67 14.22 7.57 19.48
N PHE A 68 14.23 8.23 18.32
CA PHE A 68 13.09 8.97 17.81
C PHE A 68 12.53 8.23 16.59
N TYR A 69 11.21 8.01 16.60
CA TYR A 69 10.47 7.36 15.52
C TYR A 69 9.39 8.30 14.99
N MET A 70 9.11 8.19 13.69
CA MET A 70 8.05 8.92 13.02
C MET A 70 7.26 7.96 12.14
N GLU A 71 5.95 8.18 12.04
CA GLU A 71 5.12 7.44 11.11
C GLU A 71 5.51 7.77 9.65
N ALA A 72 5.61 6.73 8.83
CA ALA A 72 5.93 6.84 7.42
C ALA A 72 5.12 5.81 6.62
N SER A 73 4.70 6.20 5.42
CA SER A 73 4.03 5.31 4.47
C SER A 73 4.89 5.14 3.23
N PHE A 74 5.14 3.89 2.83
CA PHE A 74 5.87 3.58 1.60
C PHE A 74 5.16 2.49 0.81
N GLY A 75 4.80 2.79 -0.44
CA GLY A 75 4.11 1.82 -1.31
C GLY A 75 2.72 1.40 -0.81
N GLY A 76 2.06 2.22 0.02
CA GLY A 76 0.77 1.89 0.63
C GLY A 76 0.86 1.02 1.89
N VAL A 77 2.06 0.83 2.42
CA VAL A 77 2.29 0.20 3.72
C VAL A 77 2.69 1.27 4.71
N ASP A 78 1.91 1.40 5.78
CA ASP A 78 2.19 2.30 6.89
C ASP A 78 3.09 1.58 7.91
N GLY A 79 4.03 2.33 8.48
CA GLY A 79 4.95 1.84 9.50
C GLY A 79 5.69 2.98 10.16
N GLU A 80 6.67 2.65 10.99
CA GLU A 80 7.47 3.64 11.70
C GLU A 80 8.93 3.54 11.31
N VAL A 81 9.57 4.69 11.21
CA VAL A 81 10.97 4.79 10.86
C VAL A 81 11.72 5.53 11.96
N ALA A 82 12.87 4.99 12.36
CA ALA A 82 13.79 5.70 13.25
C ALA A 82 14.38 6.89 12.50
N ILE A 83 14.11 8.10 12.98
CA ILE A 83 14.60 9.35 12.39
C ILE A 83 15.90 9.84 13.03
N GLY A 84 16.24 9.33 14.21
CA GLY A 84 17.51 9.61 14.85
C GLY A 84 17.64 8.99 16.24
N GLN A 85 18.86 9.06 16.77
CA GLN A 85 19.20 8.59 18.10
C GLN A 85 20.16 9.59 18.75
N ALA A 86 19.98 9.84 20.04
CA ALA A 86 20.82 10.72 20.83
C ALA A 86 21.00 10.16 22.24
N VAL A 87 22.09 10.57 22.90
CA VAL A 87 22.37 10.20 24.30
C VAL A 87 22.24 11.45 25.15
N THR A 88 21.60 11.33 26.33
CA THR A 88 21.44 12.46 27.24
C THR A 88 22.78 12.88 27.86
N ASP A 89 23.02 14.18 27.94
CA ASP A 89 24.20 14.78 28.58
C ASP A 89 24.10 14.81 30.12
N GLU A 90 25.06 15.44 30.80
CA GLU A 90 25.07 15.61 32.26
C GLU A 90 23.83 16.36 32.81
N ASN A 91 23.16 17.15 31.97
CA ASN A 91 21.92 17.86 32.29
C ASN A 91 20.67 17.06 31.92
N GLY A 92 20.82 15.81 31.46
CA GLY A 92 19.72 14.96 31.03
C GLY A 92 19.13 15.37 29.68
N VAL A 93 19.87 16.13 28.87
CA VAL A 93 19.40 16.67 27.60
C VAL A 93 19.95 15.86 26.43
N ALA A 94 19.06 15.38 25.57
CA ALA A 94 19.37 14.79 24.28
C ALA A 94 18.91 15.75 23.16
N VAL A 95 19.73 15.93 22.13
CA VAL A 95 19.44 16.85 21.01
C VAL A 95 19.31 16.07 19.71
N LEU A 96 18.19 16.24 19.02
CA LEU A 96 17.93 15.70 17.69
C LEU A 96 17.91 16.85 16.67
N PRO A 97 18.84 16.90 15.71
CA PRO A 97 18.72 17.78 14.55
C PRO A 97 17.61 17.24 13.65
N TYR A 98 16.48 17.94 13.61
CA TYR A 98 15.28 17.55 12.87
C TYR A 98 15.03 18.48 11.69
N GLN A 99 14.76 17.91 10.51
CA GLN A 99 14.43 18.66 9.31
C GLN A 99 13.15 18.08 8.71
N PRO A 100 11.98 18.71 8.93
CA PRO A 100 10.72 18.24 8.38
C PRO A 100 10.75 18.21 6.84
N ARG A 101 10.26 17.12 6.25
CA ARG A 101 10.19 16.95 4.79
C ARG A 101 8.77 17.07 4.21
N SER A 102 7.77 17.13 5.07
CA SER A 102 6.36 17.30 4.71
C SER A 102 5.67 18.21 5.72
N SER A 103 4.69 18.98 5.23
CA SER A 103 3.85 19.86 6.06
C SER A 103 2.72 19.07 6.72
N GLY A 104 2.10 19.66 7.73
CA GLY A 104 0.94 19.09 8.42
C GLY A 104 1.28 18.63 9.83
N ASP A 105 0.36 17.89 10.43
CA ASP A 105 0.51 17.37 11.78
C ASP A 105 1.33 16.08 11.75
N HIS A 106 2.34 16.04 12.61
CA HIS A 106 3.25 14.92 12.77
C HIS A 106 3.22 14.43 14.21
N GLN A 107 3.38 13.12 14.36
CA GLN A 107 3.54 12.45 15.65
C GLN A 107 4.90 11.77 15.69
N ILE A 108 5.71 12.13 16.67
CA ILE A 108 7.01 11.53 16.92
C ILE A 108 6.90 10.70 18.19
N ARG A 109 7.18 9.41 18.09
CA ARG A 109 7.33 8.54 19.26
C ARG A 109 8.78 8.57 19.69
N VAL A 110 9.00 8.84 20.97
CA VAL A 110 10.31 8.88 21.60
C VAL A 110 10.42 7.69 22.52
N GLU A 111 11.35 6.80 22.24
CA GLU A 111 11.70 5.65 23.06
C GLU A 111 12.99 5.96 23.82
N TYR A 112 13.04 5.72 25.12
CA TYR A 112 14.23 6.01 25.91
C TYR A 112 14.57 4.87 26.88
N LEU A 113 15.87 4.58 26.97
CA LEU A 113 16.44 3.58 27.85
C LEU A 113 17.37 4.24 28.86
N THR A 114 16.99 4.19 30.13
CA THR A 114 17.75 4.76 31.24
C THR A 114 18.90 3.79 31.63
N PRO A 115 20.09 4.30 32.00
CA PRO A 115 21.17 3.42 32.46
C PRO A 115 20.73 2.59 33.67
N GLY A 116 20.92 1.27 33.58
CA GLY A 116 20.54 0.33 34.64
C GLY A 116 19.10 -0.20 34.54
N THR A 117 18.31 0.23 33.56
CA THR A 117 17.04 -0.42 33.20
C THR A 117 17.23 -1.29 31.96
N SER A 118 16.43 -2.36 31.86
CA SER A 118 16.41 -3.26 30.70
C SER A 118 15.19 -3.04 29.80
N GLU A 119 14.20 -2.30 30.28
CA GLU A 119 12.97 -2.02 29.55
C GLU A 119 12.98 -0.56 29.09
N PRO A 120 12.78 -0.32 27.78
CA PRO A 120 12.61 1.04 27.26
C PRO A 120 11.23 1.59 27.63
N GLU A 121 11.18 2.89 27.89
CA GLU A 121 9.94 3.62 28.11
C GLU A 121 9.63 4.50 26.88
N GLU A 122 8.34 4.81 26.68
CA GLU A 122 7.87 5.52 25.50
C GLU A 122 7.13 6.81 25.86
N ALA A 123 7.30 7.83 25.02
CA ALA A 123 6.54 9.06 25.06
C ALA A 123 6.17 9.49 23.64
N VAL A 124 5.09 10.25 23.52
CA VAL A 124 4.61 10.76 22.24
C VAL A 124 4.64 12.28 22.25
N TRP A 125 5.19 12.87 21.19
CA TRP A 125 5.17 14.30 20.95
C TRP A 125 4.51 14.60 19.61
N SER A 126 3.53 15.50 19.62
CA SER A 126 2.84 15.96 18.41
C SER A 126 3.21 17.40 18.09
N HIS A 127 3.42 17.71 16.82
CA HIS A 127 3.69 19.07 16.35
C HIS A 127 3.12 19.30 14.95
N SER A 128 2.90 20.56 14.60
CA SER A 128 2.46 20.96 13.26
C SER A 128 3.61 21.64 12.52
N VAL A 129 3.81 21.26 11.26
CA VAL A 129 4.85 21.81 10.39
C VAL A 129 4.19 22.70 9.34
N ALA A 130 4.56 23.97 9.35
CA ALA A 130 4.16 24.95 8.35
C ALA A 130 4.84 24.68 7.00
N GLY A 131 4.12 24.91 5.92
CA GLY A 131 4.62 24.71 4.57
C GLY A 131 3.49 24.47 3.58
N THR A 132 3.82 24.48 2.30
CA THR A 132 2.87 24.04 1.26
C THR A 132 2.59 22.56 1.45
N THR A 133 1.33 22.15 1.31
CA THR A 133 0.83 20.75 1.37
C THR A 133 1.47 19.78 0.37
N GLN A 134 2.43 20.26 -0.43
CA GLN A 134 3.17 19.47 -1.40
C GLN A 134 4.46 18.95 -0.75
N GLN A 135 4.47 17.65 -0.45
CA GLN A 135 5.67 16.85 -0.19
C GLN A 135 6.80 17.30 -1.13
N LEU A 136 7.94 17.74 -0.58
CA LEU A 136 9.06 18.29 -1.37
C LEU A 136 9.60 17.30 -2.42
N TYR A 137 9.34 16.02 -2.23
CA TYR A 137 9.73 14.95 -3.14
C TYR A 137 8.52 14.11 -3.54
N ARG A 138 7.78 14.58 -4.55
CA ARG A 138 6.87 13.71 -5.29
C ARG A 138 7.67 13.02 -6.37
N SER A 139 8.06 11.76 -6.16
CA SER A 139 8.48 10.91 -7.27
C SER A 139 7.26 10.68 -8.15
N THR A 140 7.08 11.53 -9.16
CA THR A 140 6.41 11.11 -10.38
C THR A 140 7.30 10.03 -10.97
N ALA A 141 7.14 8.79 -10.51
CA ALA A 141 7.68 7.60 -11.13
C ALA A 141 6.88 7.34 -12.42
N GLY A 142 6.93 8.30 -13.34
CA GLY A 142 6.52 8.16 -14.71
C GLY A 142 7.77 8.38 -15.53
N VAL A 143 8.32 7.32 -16.13
CA VAL A 143 9.40 7.45 -17.11
C VAL A 143 8.82 8.20 -18.30
N GLN A 144 8.99 9.52 -18.33
CA GLN A 144 8.63 10.35 -19.47
C GLN A 144 9.73 10.19 -20.51
N ILE A 145 9.63 9.15 -21.34
CA ILE A 145 10.51 9.00 -22.50
C ILE A 145 10.03 9.99 -23.56
N PRO A 146 10.78 11.08 -23.84
CA PRO A 146 10.39 12.04 -24.85
C PRO A 146 10.29 11.33 -26.21
N GLY A 147 9.09 11.36 -26.82
CA GLY A 147 8.79 10.70 -28.10
C GLY A 147 8.04 9.36 -28.01
N LEU A 148 7.95 8.72 -26.83
CA LEU A 148 7.14 7.51 -26.64
C LEU A 148 5.72 7.89 -26.24
N ASN A 149 4.86 8.16 -27.22
CA ASN A 149 3.45 8.43 -26.97
C ASN A 149 2.76 7.15 -26.46
N VAL A 150 1.96 7.23 -25.39
CA VAL A 150 1.15 6.11 -24.86
C VAL A 150 0.34 5.44 -25.98
N TRP A 151 -0.09 6.22 -26.97
CA TRP A 151 -0.77 5.71 -28.15
C TRP A 151 0.08 4.74 -29.00
N LEU A 152 1.39 4.97 -29.12
CA LEU A 152 2.30 4.04 -29.81
C LEU A 152 2.38 2.70 -29.07
N LEU A 153 2.45 2.74 -27.74
CA LEU A 153 2.48 1.52 -26.93
C LEU A 153 1.16 0.73 -27.06
N MET A 154 0.01 1.42 -27.06
CA MET A 154 -1.29 0.81 -27.32
C MET A 154 -1.40 0.27 -28.75
N ALA A 155 -0.85 0.95 -29.74
CA ALA A 155 -0.81 0.49 -31.14
C ALA A 155 0.04 -0.77 -31.31
N VAL A 156 1.21 -0.81 -30.67
CA VAL A 156 2.09 -2.00 -30.66
C VAL A 156 1.38 -3.17 -29.99
N LEU A 157 0.78 -2.94 -28.82
CA LEU A 157 0.02 -3.96 -28.09
C LEU A 157 -1.15 -4.51 -28.94
N ALA A 158 -1.93 -3.62 -29.55
CA ALA A 158 -3.01 -4.00 -30.45
C ALA A 158 -2.52 -4.77 -31.69
N GLY A 159 -1.37 -4.38 -32.25
CA GLY A 159 -0.74 -5.08 -33.37
C GLY A 159 -0.35 -6.51 -33.01
N VAL A 160 0.25 -6.72 -31.83
CA VAL A 160 0.56 -8.07 -31.33
C VAL A 160 -0.72 -8.90 -31.19
N TRP A 161 -1.77 -8.35 -30.57
CA TRP A 161 -3.05 -9.04 -30.45
C TRP A 161 -3.69 -9.39 -31.79
N ALA A 162 -3.64 -8.49 -32.78
CA ALA A 162 -4.18 -8.72 -34.11
C ALA A 162 -3.43 -9.85 -34.84
N ILE A 163 -2.11 -9.93 -34.70
CA ILE A 163 -1.30 -11.02 -35.26
C ILE A 163 -1.69 -12.34 -34.61
N LEU A 164 -1.79 -12.39 -33.28
CA LEU A 164 -2.20 -13.60 -32.55
C LEU A 164 -3.60 -14.07 -32.96
N LEU A 165 -4.55 -13.14 -33.09
CA LEU A 165 -5.91 -13.42 -33.57
C LEU A 165 -5.89 -13.98 -35.00
N SER A 166 -5.09 -13.38 -35.89
CA SER A 166 -4.96 -13.83 -37.28
C SER A 166 -4.43 -15.26 -37.36
N VAL A 167 -3.41 -15.59 -36.57
CA VAL A 167 -2.85 -16.95 -36.51
C VAL A 167 -3.89 -17.94 -35.99
N ALA A 168 -4.61 -17.60 -34.91
CA ALA A 168 -5.66 -18.47 -34.37
C ALA A 168 -6.76 -18.75 -35.41
N LEU A 169 -7.22 -17.73 -36.14
CA LEU A 169 -8.21 -17.90 -37.20
C LEU A 169 -7.69 -18.77 -38.36
N ARG A 170 -6.43 -18.63 -38.75
CA ARG A 170 -5.81 -19.47 -39.78
C ARG A 170 -5.73 -20.93 -39.35
N VAL A 171 -5.36 -21.21 -38.10
CA VAL A 171 -5.32 -22.57 -37.56
C VAL A 171 -6.72 -23.20 -37.59
N VAL A 172 -7.74 -22.46 -37.16
CA VAL A 172 -9.14 -22.95 -37.21
C VAL A 172 -9.60 -23.21 -38.63
N ALA A 173 -9.26 -22.35 -39.59
CA ALA A 173 -9.61 -22.54 -40.99
C ALA A 173 -8.97 -23.81 -41.58
N ILE A 174 -7.69 -24.06 -41.26
CA ILE A 174 -6.99 -25.29 -41.68
C ILE A 174 -7.62 -26.52 -41.04
N ALA A 175 -7.93 -26.47 -39.74
CA ALA A 175 -8.57 -27.57 -39.04
C ALA A 175 -9.96 -27.92 -39.62
N ARG A 176 -10.75 -26.91 -40.00
CA ARG A 176 -12.04 -27.11 -40.66
C ARG A 176 -11.89 -27.70 -42.06
N ALA A 177 -11.00 -27.15 -42.88
CA ALA A 177 -10.77 -27.67 -44.24
C ALA A 177 -10.26 -29.13 -44.23
N GLY A 178 -9.53 -29.54 -43.20
CA GLY A 178 -9.12 -30.94 -43.03
C GLY A 178 -10.28 -31.89 -42.73
N ALA A 179 -11.26 -31.45 -41.95
CA ALA A 179 -12.44 -32.25 -41.60
C ALA A 179 -13.33 -32.56 -42.82
N ASP A 180 -13.50 -31.58 -43.71
CA ASP A 180 -14.30 -31.74 -44.93
C ASP A 180 -13.69 -32.80 -45.88
N VAL A 181 -12.36 -32.91 -45.91
CA VAL A 181 -11.66 -33.92 -46.73
C VAL A 181 -11.87 -35.33 -46.18
N GLU A 182 -11.83 -35.49 -44.85
CA GLU A 182 -12.03 -36.79 -44.20
C GLU A 182 -13.44 -37.35 -44.43
N GLU A 183 -14.46 -36.47 -44.43
CA GLU A 183 -15.85 -36.85 -44.70
C GLU A 183 -16.04 -37.34 -46.16
N VAL A 184 -15.45 -36.63 -47.13
CA VAL A 184 -15.50 -37.03 -48.55
C VAL A 184 -14.78 -38.36 -48.79
N PHE A 185 -13.63 -38.58 -48.15
CA PHE A 185 -12.92 -39.85 -48.22
C PHE A 185 -13.69 -40.99 -47.54
N ALA A 186 -14.31 -40.74 -46.39
CA ALA A 186 -15.13 -41.72 -45.69
C ALA A 186 -16.35 -42.14 -46.53
N GLU A 187 -17.00 -41.20 -47.21
CA GLU A 187 -18.14 -41.48 -48.07
C GLU A 187 -17.72 -42.23 -49.35
N GLY A 188 -16.59 -41.86 -49.96
CA GLY A 188 -16.02 -42.60 -51.09
C GLY A 188 -15.68 -44.06 -50.75
N LEU A 189 -15.22 -44.32 -49.52
CA LEU A 189 -14.92 -45.67 -49.04
C LEU A 189 -16.19 -46.52 -48.82
N ARG A 190 -17.27 -45.89 -48.33
CA ARG A 190 -18.58 -46.55 -48.14
C ARG A 190 -19.18 -46.97 -49.47
N ILE A 191 -19.14 -46.10 -50.48
CA ILE A 191 -19.66 -46.39 -51.82
C ILE A 191 -18.90 -47.58 -52.45
N ARG A 192 -17.57 -47.61 -52.34
CA ARG A 192 -16.76 -48.72 -52.86
C ARG A 192 -17.02 -50.04 -52.14
N ARG A 193 -17.19 -50.02 -50.81
CA ARG A 193 -17.59 -51.23 -50.05
C ARG A 193 -18.98 -51.72 -50.46
N ALA A 194 -19.96 -50.82 -50.58
CA ALA A 194 -21.30 -51.19 -51.01
C ALA A 194 -21.30 -51.84 -52.41
N ALA A 195 -20.55 -51.25 -53.36
CA ALA A 195 -20.40 -51.80 -54.70
C ALA A 195 -19.71 -53.18 -54.71
N ALA A 196 -18.69 -53.39 -53.89
CA ALA A 196 -18.00 -54.67 -53.77
C ALA A 196 -18.94 -55.77 -53.23
N VAL A 197 -19.75 -55.45 -52.22
CA VAL A 197 -20.73 -56.38 -51.63
C VAL A 197 -21.82 -56.76 -52.64
N SER A 198 -22.33 -55.79 -53.41
CA SER A 198 -23.31 -56.07 -54.47
C SER A 198 -22.74 -56.92 -55.62
N ALA A 199 -21.46 -56.73 -55.96
CA ALA A 199 -20.79 -57.53 -56.99
C ALA A 199 -20.59 -58.99 -56.55
N THR A 200 -20.23 -59.23 -55.28
CA THR A 200 -20.15 -60.59 -54.73
C THR A 200 -21.50 -61.28 -54.68
N ALA A 201 -22.57 -60.58 -54.31
CA ALA A 201 -23.93 -61.16 -54.28
C ALA A 201 -24.44 -61.54 -55.68
N ARG A 202 -24.10 -60.74 -56.72
CA ARG A 202 -24.51 -61.02 -58.10
C ARG A 202 -23.80 -62.26 -58.69
N LEU A 203 -22.57 -62.56 -58.27
CA LEU A 203 -21.83 -63.74 -58.70
C LEU A 203 -22.37 -65.05 -58.09
N GLU A 204 -23.00 -64.99 -56.91
CA GLU A 204 -23.62 -66.17 -56.28
C GLU A 204 -24.96 -66.55 -56.93
N THR A 205 -25.75 -65.56 -57.39
CA THR A 205 -27.03 -65.80 -58.09
C THR A 205 -26.87 -66.43 -59.48
N THR A 206 -25.71 -66.29 -60.14
CA THR A 206 -25.50 -66.87 -61.48
C THR A 206 -24.96 -68.30 -61.45
N ARG A 207 -24.79 -68.89 -60.25
CA ARG A 207 -24.15 -70.19 -60.05
C ARG A 207 -25.08 -71.30 -59.50
N GLY A 208 -26.38 -71.04 -59.42
CA GLY A 208 -27.42 -72.03 -59.12
C GLY A 208 -28.38 -72.18 -60.28
#